data_AF-A0A9X2H8Y2-F1
#
_entry.id   AF-A0A9X2H8Y2-F1
#
_cell.length_a   1.000
_cell.length_b   1.000
_cell.length_c   1.000
_cell.angle_alpha   90.00
_cell.angle_beta   90.00
_cell.angle_gamma   90.00
#
_symmetry.space_group_name_H-M   'P 1'
#
loop_
_entity.id
_entity.type
_entity.pdbx_description
1 polymer ?
#
loop_
_entity_poly.entity_id
_entity_poly.type
_entity_poly.pdbx_seq_one_letter_code
_entity_poly.pdbx_strand_id
1 'polypeptide(L)'
;MLVPGLAAGQQTEQIASGRALVEDNCIRCHGIGEADESSHPDAPEFRALSKRYPIEALGEAFVEGIVTGHPDMPEFVATPVQTAAIIAYIESIQE
;
A
#
# COMPACT_ATOMS: atom_id res chain seq x y z
N MET A 1 23.67 -9.97 -21.11
CA MET A 1 23.75 -10.71 -19.84
C MET A 1 22.70 -10.10 -18.91
N LEU A 2 21.60 -10.80 -18.67
CA LEU A 2 20.64 -10.40 -17.63
C LEU A 2 21.23 -10.85 -16.29
N VAL A 3 21.41 -9.92 -15.36
CA VAL A 3 21.88 -10.22 -14.01
C VAL A 3 20.63 -10.44 -13.15
N PRO A 4 20.22 -11.68 -12.86
CA PRO A 4 18.97 -11.97 -12.16
C PRO A 4 18.88 -11.37 -10.73
N GLY A 5 20.00 -10.90 -10.16
CA GLY A 5 20.04 -10.31 -8.82
C GLY A 5 19.62 -8.84 -8.73
N LEU A 6 19.67 -8.05 -9.81
CA LEU A 6 19.29 -6.63 -9.75
C LEU A 6 17.77 -6.47 -9.56
N ALA A 7 16.96 -7.28 -10.26
CA ALA A 7 15.51 -7.19 -10.18
C ALA A 7 14.97 -7.52 -8.78
N ALA A 8 15.52 -8.52 -8.09
CA ALA A 8 15.12 -8.88 -6.73
C ALA A 8 15.54 -7.80 -5.70
N GLY A 9 16.73 -7.21 -5.88
CA GLY A 9 17.19 -6.08 -5.05
C GLY A 9 16.30 -4.85 -5.21
N GLN A 10 16.00 -4.48 -6.46
CA GLN A 10 15.11 -3.35 -6.79
C GLN A 10 13.69 -3.55 -6.25
N GLN A 11 13.15 -4.78 -6.31
CA GLN A 11 11.84 -5.10 -5.74
C GLN A 11 11.86 -4.98 -4.21
N THR A 12 12.92 -5.44 -3.55
CA THR A 12 13.06 -5.33 -2.09
C THR A 12 13.12 -3.87 -1.65
N GLU A 13 13.89 -3.03 -2.35
CA GLU A 13 13.96 -1.59 -2.09
C GLU A 13 12.61 -0.90 -2.32
N GLN A 14 11.88 -1.30 -3.37
CA GLN A 14 10.57 -0.77 -3.68
C GLN A 14 9.54 -1.12 -2.59
N ILE A 15 9.52 -2.37 -2.11
CA ILE A 15 8.66 -2.81 -0.99
C ILE A 15 9.01 -2.03 0.29
N ALA A 16 10.29 -1.87 0.60
CA ALA A 16 10.72 -1.10 1.77
C ALA A 16 10.29 0.38 1.70
N SER A 17 10.39 0.99 0.52
CA SER A 17 9.91 2.35 0.26
C SER A 17 8.39 2.45 0.43
N GLY A 18 7.63 1.49 -0.10
CA GLY A 18 6.18 1.39 0.06
C GLY A 18 5.75 1.30 1.51
N ARG A 19 6.46 0.47 2.29
CA ARG A 19 6.23 0.33 3.73
C ARG A 19 6.39 1.67 4.46
N ALA A 20 7.49 2.38 4.23
CA ALA A 20 7.73 3.67 4.86
C ALA A 20 6.63 4.69 4.51
N LEU A 21 6.17 4.70 3.26
CA LEU A 21 5.09 5.59 2.83
C LEU A 21 3.77 5.31 3.58
N VAL A 22 3.40 4.04 3.76
CA VAL A 22 2.15 3.72 4.46
C VAL A 22 2.27 3.88 5.99
N GLU A 23 3.47 3.71 6.55
CA GLU A 23 3.76 4.05 7.94
C GLU A 23 3.56 5.55 8.20
N ASP A 24 4.08 6.42 7.33
CA ASP A 24 3.99 7.86 7.51
C ASP A 24 2.56 8.41 7.30
N ASN A 25 1.77 7.76 6.43
CA ASN A 25 0.51 8.34 5.93
C ASN A 25 -0.76 7.58 6.33
N CYS A 26 -0.68 6.27 6.60
CA CYS A 26 -1.87 5.40 6.69
C CYS A 26 -2.08 4.77 8.09
N ILE A 27 -1.01 4.62 8.88
CA ILE A 27 -1.00 3.88 10.16
C ILE A 27 -1.97 4.43 11.21
N ARG A 28 -2.37 5.71 11.09
CA ARG A 28 -3.30 6.31 12.06
C ARG A 28 -4.65 5.61 12.11
N CYS A 29 -5.06 4.98 11.00
CA CYS A 29 -6.38 4.35 10.85
C CYS A 29 -6.28 2.86 10.46
N HIS A 30 -5.33 2.51 9.59
CA HIS A 30 -5.22 1.16 9.04
C HIS A 30 -4.20 0.30 9.78
N GLY A 31 -4.52 -0.99 9.95
CA GLY A 31 -3.53 -2.01 10.27
C GLY A 31 -2.65 -2.26 9.04
N ILE A 32 -1.43 -1.72 9.04
CA ILE A 32 -0.55 -1.71 7.86
C ILE A 32 0.38 -2.92 7.78
N GLY A 33 0.71 -3.56 8.91
CA GLY A 33 1.59 -4.74 8.97
C GLY A 33 0.85 -6.07 8.90
N GLU A 34 1.64 -7.14 8.83
CA GLU A 34 1.15 -8.53 8.75
C GLU A 34 0.33 -8.97 9.98
N ALA A 35 0.48 -8.28 11.11
CA ALA A 35 -0.24 -8.60 12.35
C ALA A 35 -0.89 -7.37 13.01
N ASP A 36 -0.82 -6.19 12.37
CA ASP A 36 -1.34 -4.95 12.96
C ASP A 36 -2.87 -4.91 12.88
N GLU A 37 -3.53 -4.56 13.97
CA GLU A 37 -4.97 -4.32 13.97
C GLU A 37 -5.28 -2.89 13.51
N SER A 38 -6.38 -2.71 12.77
CA SER A 38 -6.86 -1.37 12.45
C SER A 38 -7.41 -0.66 13.68
N SER A 39 -7.00 0.60 13.87
CA SER A 39 -7.49 1.47 14.94
C SER A 39 -8.85 2.09 14.63
N HIS A 40 -9.24 2.16 13.35
CA HIS A 40 -10.52 2.69 12.91
C HIS A 40 -11.41 1.57 12.34
N PRO A 41 -12.69 1.46 12.74
CA PRO A 41 -13.56 0.33 12.36
C PRO A 41 -13.83 0.23 10.85
N ASP A 42 -13.88 1.37 10.16
CA ASP A 42 -14.08 1.42 8.70
C ASP A 42 -12.77 1.30 7.91
N ALA A 43 -11.61 1.32 8.57
CA ALA A 43 -10.31 1.19 7.93
C ALA A 43 -9.92 -0.29 7.86
N PRO A 44 -9.91 -0.92 6.68
CA PRO A 44 -9.46 -2.30 6.56
C PRO A 44 -7.97 -2.44 6.87
N GLU A 45 -7.61 -3.60 7.42
CA GLU A 45 -6.22 -4.05 7.50
C GLU A 45 -5.69 -4.29 6.09
N PHE A 46 -4.49 -3.81 5.80
CA PHE A 46 -3.93 -3.86 4.46
C PHE A 46 -3.73 -5.29 3.97
N ARG A 47 -3.32 -6.21 4.85
CA ARG A 47 -3.14 -7.64 4.54
C ARG A 47 -4.41 -8.37 4.05
N ALA A 48 -5.59 -7.80 4.30
CA ALA A 48 -6.86 -8.42 3.95
C ALA A 48 -7.54 -7.78 2.72
N LEU A 49 -6.89 -6.83 2.05
CA LEU A 49 -7.48 -6.07 0.95
C LEU A 49 -7.78 -6.93 -0.29
N SER A 50 -6.94 -7.92 -0.57
CA SER A 50 -7.07 -8.89 -1.68
C SER A 50 -8.41 -9.62 -1.66
N LYS A 51 -8.99 -9.80 -0.47
CA LYS A 51 -10.28 -10.46 -0.25
C LYS A 51 -11.46 -9.64 -0.77
N ARG A 52 -11.27 -8.33 -0.97
CA ARG A 52 -12.30 -7.40 -1.44
C ARG A 52 -12.13 -7.02 -2.90
N TYR A 53 -10.89 -6.85 -3.36
CA TYR A 53 -10.57 -6.44 -4.72
C TYR A 53 -9.10 -6.77 -5.08
N PRO A 54 -8.76 -6.88 -6.38
CA PRO A 54 -7.37 -6.96 -6.82
C PRO A 54 -6.57 -5.75 -6.31
N ILE A 55 -5.36 -5.97 -5.78
CA ILE A 55 -4.55 -4.91 -5.18
C ILE A 55 -4.13 -3.88 -6.23
N GLU A 56 -3.88 -4.32 -7.45
CA GLU A 56 -3.47 -3.47 -8.57
C GLU A 56 -4.55 -2.45 -8.94
N ALA A 57 -5.83 -2.77 -8.67
CA ALA A 57 -6.95 -1.87 -8.91
C ALA A 57 -6.92 -0.62 -8.01
N LEU A 58 -6.16 -0.66 -6.91
CA LEU A 58 -5.92 0.53 -6.08
C LEU A 58 -5.02 1.56 -6.76
N GLY A 59 -4.25 1.16 -7.79
CA GLY A 59 -3.27 2.01 -8.44
C GLY A 59 -3.88 3.28 -9.05
N GLU A 60 -5.02 3.16 -9.74
CA GLU A 60 -5.72 4.31 -10.33
C GLU A 60 -6.19 5.28 -9.23
N ALA A 61 -6.78 4.76 -8.15
CA ALA A 61 -7.23 5.58 -7.03
C ALA A 61 -6.08 6.36 -6.37
N PHE A 62 -4.89 5.77 -6.22
CA PHE A 62 -3.74 6.47 -5.67
C PHE A 62 -3.17 7.56 -6.60
N VAL A 63 -3.27 7.38 -7.92
CA VAL A 63 -2.77 8.35 -8.92
C VAL A 63 -3.74 9.53 -9.08
N GLU A 64 -5.04 9.27 -9.07
CA GLU A 64 -6.07 10.31 -9.24
C GLU A 64 -6.40 11.05 -7.94
N GLY A 65 -5.99 10.49 -6.79
CA GLY A 65 -6.27 11.01 -5.46
C GLY A 65 -7.22 10.07 -4.72
N ILE A 66 -6.72 9.37 -3.71
CA ILE A 66 -7.53 8.41 -2.96
C ILE A 66 -8.41 9.18 -1.97
N VAL A 67 -9.70 9.24 -2.26
CA VAL A 67 -10.74 9.73 -1.36
C VAL A 67 -11.75 8.59 -1.20
N THR A 68 -11.42 7.63 -0.36
CA THR A 68 -12.23 6.41 -0.25
C THR A 68 -12.81 6.22 1.13
N GLY A 69 -14.08 5.83 1.17
CA GLY A 69 -14.69 5.13 2.31
C GLY A 69 -15.46 6.00 3.29
N HIS A 70 -14.88 7.09 3.78
CA HIS A 70 -15.52 7.97 4.77
C HIS A 70 -14.82 9.33 4.92
N PRO A 71 -15.47 10.34 5.53
CA PRO A 71 -14.92 11.71 5.64
C PRO A 71 -13.62 11.84 6.45
N ASP A 72 -13.25 10.86 7.28
CA ASP A 72 -12.04 10.96 8.12
C ASP A 72 -10.77 10.45 7.41
N MET A 73 -10.92 9.77 6.26
CA MET A 73 -9.77 9.40 5.44
C MET A 73 -9.26 10.66 4.72
N PRO A 74 -8.03 11.12 5.01
CA PRO A 74 -7.49 12.30 4.36
C PRO A 74 -7.28 12.03 2.87
N GLU A 75 -7.45 13.07 2.05
CA GLU A 75 -7.02 13.01 0.66
C GLU A 75 -5.52 12.76 0.60
N PHE A 76 -5.12 11.76 -0.19
CA PHE A 76 -3.73 11.41 -0.41
C PHE A 76 -3.48 11.25 -1.90
N VAL A 77 -2.48 11.98 -2.40
CA VAL A 77 -2.06 11.92 -3.80
C VAL A 77 -0.62 11.43 -3.83
N ALA A 78 -0.41 10.25 -4.41
CA ALA A 78 0.92 9.69 -4.61
C ALA A 78 1.43 10.01 -6.02
N THR A 79 2.73 10.25 -6.14
CA THR A 79 3.38 10.20 -7.46
C THR A 79 3.33 8.78 -8.02
N PRO A 80 3.42 8.56 -9.34
CA PRO A 80 3.41 7.22 -9.93
C PRO A 80 4.44 6.26 -9.32
N VAL A 81 5.61 6.79 -8.94
CA VAL A 81 6.68 6.01 -8.27
C VAL A 81 6.27 5.59 -6.86
N GLN A 82 5.67 6.51 -6.10
CA GLN A 82 5.15 6.22 -4.76
C GLN A 82 3.98 5.23 -4.83
N THR A 83 3.06 5.41 -5.79
CA THR A 83 1.96 4.46 -6.01
C THR A 83 2.50 3.06 -6.26
N ALA A 84 3.44 2.90 -7.18
CA ALA A 84 4.03 1.59 -7.46
C ALA A 84 4.69 0.97 -6.22
N ALA A 85 5.37 1.77 -5.40
CA ALA A 85 5.96 1.30 -4.14
C ALA A 85 4.90 0.88 -3.11
N ILE A 86 3.87 1.69 -2.90
CA ILE A 86 2.76 1.40 -1.98
C ILE A 86 2.04 0.12 -2.41
N ILE A 87 1.69 -0.01 -3.69
CA ILE A 87 1.07 -1.20 -4.24
C ILE A 87 1.96 -2.43 -4.02
N ALA A 88 3.25 -2.35 -4.33
CA ALA A 88 4.18 -3.46 -4.14
C ALA A 88 4.27 -3.90 -2.67
N TYR A 89 4.26 -2.96 -1.73
CA TYR A 89 4.24 -3.28 -0.30
C TYR A 89 2.92 -3.95 0.11
N ILE A 90 1.77 -3.35 -0.23
CA ILE A 90 0.46 -3.91 0.10
C ILE A 90 0.34 -5.32 -0.47
N GLU A 91 0.70 -5.52 -1.75
CA GLU A 91 0.68 -6.83 -2.40
C GLU A 91 1.55 -7.86 -1.67
N SER A 92 2.72 -7.46 -1.15
CA SER A 92 3.65 -8.36 -0.47
C SER A 92 3.15 -8.93 0.87
N ILE A 93 2.12 -8.31 1.47
CA ILE A 93 1.60 -8.69 2.80
C ILE A 93 0.21 -9.32 2.75
N GLN A 94 -0.33 -9.64 1.57
CA GLN A 94 -1.68 -10.18 1.45
C GLN A 94 -1.81 -11.60 2.03
N GLU A 95 -2.97 -11.89 2.62
CA GLU A 95 -3.42 -13.22 3.06
C GLU A 95 -4.19 -14.01 1.99
#